data_AF-S7ZYX4-F1
#
_entry.id   AF-S7ZYX4-F1
#
_cell.length_a   1.000
_cell.length_b   1.000
_cell.length_c   1.000
_cell.angle_alpha   90.00
_cell.angle_beta   90.00
_cell.angle_gamma   90.00
#
_symmetry.space_group_name_H-M   'P 1'
#
loop_
_entity.id
_entity.type
_entity.pdbx_description
1 polymer ?
#
loop_
_entity_poly.entity_id
_entity_poly.type
_entity_poly.pdbx_seq_one_letter_code
_entity_poly.pdbx_strand_id
1 'polypeptide(L)'
;MTTSWIQDGDTIYFVFQTGTTLKERTFDGALTLSDTLGPAISNTPGVYFLGEKRNFYCIDEHGVLQDFQFDDEEGEWQPGELAAVGAKPALKSDIAVVAGPQDGGVQIFFQHVDGEIQSVQCDATGAWCSPSILPPVEPSADLSIYAINSDAVIHVFYTSQDNSIHELVFGNEWIDSKIPHTESALKKHALKAVPYEDGYLIQFNQFNDVDEEVYTVYKEEVTLVGKYHDGVFTKHRDAEGFNEEGAKPVILNPSIIPRIKKP
;
A
#
# COMPACT_ATOMS: atom_id res chain seq x y z
N MET A 1 3.07 -6.84 -12.92
CA MET A 1 3.99 -7.58 -12.04
C MET A 1 3.72 -7.09 -10.64
N THR A 2 3.19 -7.93 -9.77
CA THR A 2 3.02 -7.58 -8.35
C THR A 2 4.40 -7.43 -7.74
N THR A 3 4.66 -6.28 -7.14
CA THR A 3 5.86 -6.03 -6.35
C THR A 3 5.49 -5.21 -5.14
N SER A 4 5.68 -5.76 -3.95
CA SER A 4 5.58 -5.02 -2.69
C SER A 4 6.85 -5.27 -1.89
N TRP A 5 7.25 -4.31 -1.07
CA TRP A 5 8.44 -4.44 -0.24
C TRP A 5 8.22 -3.75 1.10
N ILE A 6 9.03 -4.14 2.07
CA ILE A 6 9.12 -3.52 3.38
C ILE A 6 10.58 -3.50 3.84
N GLN A 7 10.94 -2.54 4.68
CA GLN A 7 12.28 -2.42 5.23
C GLN A 7 12.21 -2.60 6.75
N ASP A 8 13.10 -3.44 7.27
CA ASP A 8 13.34 -3.62 8.70
C ASP A 8 14.84 -3.44 8.99
N GLY A 9 15.18 -2.35 9.68
CA GLY A 9 16.57 -1.92 9.84
C GLY A 9 17.28 -1.74 8.50
N ASP A 10 18.37 -2.47 8.29
CA ASP A 10 19.16 -2.47 7.05
C ASP A 10 18.68 -3.51 6.02
N THR A 11 17.66 -4.29 6.36
CA THR A 11 17.15 -5.39 5.55
C THR A 11 15.93 -4.95 4.77
N ILE A 12 15.89 -5.24 3.47
CA ILE A 12 14.74 -5.02 2.60
C ILE A 12 14.17 -6.37 2.18
N TYR A 13 12.89 -6.59 2.46
CA TYR A 13 12.13 -7.74 1.98
C TYR A 13 11.27 -7.32 0.81
N PHE A 14 11.23 -8.12 -0.25
CA PHE A 14 10.39 -7.83 -1.40
C PHE A 14 9.69 -9.08 -1.90
N VAL A 15 8.37 -8.97 -2.03
CA VAL A 15 7.51 -9.98 -2.63
C VAL A 15 7.28 -9.63 -4.08
N PHE A 16 7.47 -10.61 -4.96
CA PHE A 16 7.25 -10.49 -6.39
C PHE A 16 6.56 -11.73 -6.94
N GLN A 17 5.90 -11.58 -8.08
CA GLN A 17 5.22 -12.69 -8.73
C GLN A 17 5.99 -13.23 -9.95
N THR A 18 6.05 -14.56 -10.06
CA THR A 18 6.53 -15.28 -11.24
C THR A 18 5.41 -16.19 -11.75
N GLY A 19 4.77 -15.80 -12.85
CA GLY A 19 3.56 -16.49 -13.32
C GLY A 19 2.40 -16.27 -12.35
N THR A 20 1.93 -17.35 -11.73
CA THR A 20 0.91 -17.33 -10.66
C THR A 20 1.50 -17.54 -9.27
N THR A 21 2.82 -17.68 -9.15
CA THR A 21 3.47 -17.96 -7.85
C THR A 21 4.08 -16.68 -7.27
N LEU A 22 3.73 -16.38 -6.03
CA LEU A 22 4.37 -15.34 -5.22
C LEU A 22 5.64 -15.87 -4.58
N LYS A 23 6.67 -15.01 -4.56
CA LYS A 23 7.97 -15.30 -4.00
C LYS A 23 8.49 -14.09 -3.24
N GLU A 24 9.19 -14.34 -2.15
CA GLU A 24 9.94 -13.33 -1.42
C GLU A 24 11.42 -13.44 -1.78
N ARG A 25 12.13 -12.33 -1.71
CA ARG A 25 13.58 -12.28 -1.52
C ARG A 25 13.93 -11.19 -0.53
N THR A 26 15.14 -11.28 -0.02
CA THR A 26 15.69 -10.36 0.96
C THR A 26 16.96 -9.71 0.39
N PHE A 27 17.20 -8.47 0.81
CA PHE A 27 18.44 -7.74 0.55
C PHE A 27 18.99 -7.16 1.85
N ASP A 28 20.17 -7.60 2.25
CA ASP A 28 20.92 -7.18 3.45
C ASP A 28 22.37 -6.79 3.09
N GLY A 29 22.57 -6.28 1.88
CA GLY A 29 23.88 -6.07 1.25
C GLY A 29 24.16 -7.05 0.11
N ALA A 30 23.44 -8.18 0.07
CA ALA A 30 23.36 -9.07 -1.08
C ALA A 30 21.94 -9.61 -1.26
N LEU A 31 21.60 -10.04 -2.48
CA LEU A 31 20.29 -10.65 -2.76
C LEU A 31 20.29 -12.13 -2.33
N THR A 32 19.30 -12.52 -1.54
CA THR A 32 19.09 -13.92 -1.17
C THR A 32 18.43 -14.74 -2.29
N LEU A 33 18.41 -16.07 -2.10
CA LEU A 33 17.53 -16.95 -2.88
C LEU A 33 16.07 -16.61 -2.56
N SER A 34 15.18 -16.95 -3.50
CA SER A 34 13.76 -16.67 -3.31
C SER A 34 13.05 -17.76 -2.54
N ASP A 35 12.31 -17.37 -1.51
CA ASP A 35 11.36 -18.23 -0.80
C ASP A 35 10.00 -18.17 -1.49
N THR A 36 9.26 -19.28 -1.48
CA THR A 36 7.95 -19.35 -2.12
C THR A 36 6.88 -19.05 -1.08
N LEU A 37 5.98 -18.12 -1.37
CA LEU A 37 4.81 -17.83 -0.54
C LEU A 37 3.69 -18.82 -0.91
N GLY A 38 3.29 -18.80 -2.18
CA GLY A 38 2.18 -19.61 -2.66
C GLY A 38 1.55 -19.08 -3.95
N PRO A 39 0.42 -19.66 -4.38
CA PRO A 39 -0.28 -19.23 -5.58
C PRO A 39 -1.09 -17.96 -5.35
N ALA A 40 -1.26 -17.18 -6.41
CA ALA A 40 -2.15 -16.02 -6.49
C ALA A 40 -2.57 -15.77 -7.94
N ILE A 41 -3.63 -14.99 -8.16
CA ILE A 41 -4.01 -14.59 -9.52
C ILE A 41 -2.90 -13.80 -10.20
N SER A 42 -2.74 -13.97 -11.51
CA SER A 42 -1.68 -13.27 -12.25
C SER A 42 -1.83 -11.75 -12.17
N ASN A 43 -0.74 -11.06 -11.84
CA ASN A 43 -0.70 -9.63 -11.52
C ASN A 43 -1.62 -9.24 -10.37
N THR A 44 -1.77 -10.10 -9.35
CA THR A 44 -2.54 -9.79 -8.14
C THR A 44 -2.10 -8.44 -7.55
N PRO A 45 -3.00 -7.54 -7.13
CA PRO A 45 -2.60 -6.53 -6.16
C PRO A 45 -2.16 -7.25 -4.88
N GLY A 46 -1.26 -6.64 -4.13
CA GLY A 46 -0.84 -7.21 -2.86
C GLY A 46 -0.01 -6.25 -2.05
N VAL A 47 -0.08 -6.41 -0.74
CA VAL A 47 0.56 -5.53 0.23
C VAL A 47 1.33 -6.35 1.26
N TYR A 48 2.58 -5.95 1.45
CA TYR A 48 3.46 -6.51 2.47
C TYR A 48 3.27 -5.71 3.76
N PHE A 49 2.86 -6.39 4.83
CA PHE A 49 2.82 -5.86 6.18
C PHE A 49 3.86 -6.51 7.10
N LEU A 50 4.54 -5.69 7.90
CA LEU A 50 5.43 -6.14 8.97
C LEU A 50 4.77 -5.77 10.31
N GLY A 51 4.16 -6.78 10.94
CA GLY A 51 3.60 -6.69 12.29
C GLY A 51 4.44 -7.53 13.26
N GLU A 52 3.80 -8.29 14.14
CA GLU A 52 4.49 -9.32 14.94
C GLU A 52 5.14 -10.39 14.04
N LYS A 53 4.51 -10.68 12.90
CA LYS A 53 5.04 -11.53 11.85
C LYS A 53 5.07 -10.78 10.52
N ARG A 54 5.86 -11.30 9.58
CA ARG A 54 5.82 -10.89 8.17
C ARG A 54 4.56 -11.47 7.54
N ASN A 55 3.75 -10.61 6.93
CA ASN A 55 2.47 -10.97 6.32
C ASN A 55 2.39 -10.42 4.90
N PHE A 56 1.79 -11.17 3.99
CA PHE A 56 1.49 -10.71 2.64
C PHE A 56 0.03 -10.96 2.28
N TYR A 57 -0.69 -9.89 1.97
CA TYR A 57 -2.11 -9.94 1.60
C TYR A 57 -2.24 -9.78 0.10
N CYS A 58 -3.04 -10.62 -0.55
CA CYS A 58 -3.22 -10.62 -2.00
C CYS A 58 -4.54 -11.29 -2.40
N ILE A 59 -4.77 -11.43 -3.70
CA ILE A 59 -5.94 -12.08 -4.27
C ILE A 59 -5.55 -13.45 -4.81
N ASP A 60 -6.29 -14.48 -4.41
CA ASP A 60 -6.12 -15.86 -4.87
C ASP A 60 -6.59 -16.05 -6.32
N GLU A 61 -6.42 -17.27 -6.85
CA GLU A 61 -6.84 -17.60 -8.22
C GLU A 61 -8.36 -17.57 -8.47
N HIS A 62 -9.16 -17.51 -7.41
CA HIS A 62 -10.62 -17.45 -7.43
C HIS A 62 -11.16 -16.03 -7.24
N GLY A 63 -10.28 -15.02 -7.09
CA GLY A 63 -10.68 -13.63 -6.88
C GLY A 63 -11.03 -13.32 -5.42
N VAL A 64 -10.57 -14.13 -4.47
CA VAL A 64 -10.80 -13.98 -3.03
C VAL A 64 -9.55 -13.41 -2.36
N LEU A 65 -9.74 -12.51 -1.39
CA LEU A 65 -8.65 -11.98 -0.57
C LEU A 65 -8.07 -13.10 0.31
N GLN A 66 -6.76 -13.26 0.31
CA GLN A 66 -6.03 -14.26 1.09
C GLN A 66 -4.77 -13.64 1.73
N ASP A 67 -4.22 -14.34 2.71
CA ASP A 67 -2.98 -13.97 3.38
C ASP A 67 -1.95 -15.12 3.39
N PHE A 68 -0.68 -14.75 3.39
CA PHE A 68 0.45 -15.61 3.73
C PHE A 68 1.15 -15.02 4.93
N GLN A 69 1.57 -15.87 5.87
CA GLN A 69 2.26 -15.47 7.09
C GLN A 69 3.58 -16.22 7.18
N PHE A 70 4.66 -15.52 7.51
CA PHE A 70 5.95 -16.18 7.73
C PHE A 70 5.98 -16.81 9.12
N ASP A 71 6.34 -18.09 9.18
CA ASP A 71 6.60 -18.81 10.42
C ASP A 71 8.10 -18.78 10.71
N ASP A 72 8.51 -18.05 11.75
CA ASP A 72 9.91 -17.93 12.15
C ASP A 72 10.47 -19.22 12.78
N GLU A 73 9.62 -20.10 13.32
CA GLU A 73 10.05 -21.39 13.90
C GLU A 73 10.37 -22.40 12.81
N GLU A 74 9.52 -22.48 11.78
CA GLU A 74 9.72 -23.37 10.63
C GLU A 74 10.61 -22.75 9.54
N GLY A 75 10.74 -21.43 9.53
CA GLY A 75 11.52 -20.68 8.54
C GLY A 75 10.88 -20.67 7.15
N GLU A 76 9.56 -20.76 7.08
CA GLU A 76 8.81 -20.82 5.82
C GLU A 76 7.51 -20.00 5.84
N TRP A 77 7.02 -19.68 4.64
CA TRP A 77 5.72 -19.02 4.48
C TRP A 77 4.60 -20.05 4.54
N GLN A 78 3.57 -19.78 5.33
CA GLN A 78 2.36 -20.59 5.44
C GLN A 78 1.13 -19.81 4.95
N PRO A 79 0.13 -20.48 4.36
CA PRO A 79 -1.17 -19.86 4.09
C PRO A 79 -1.87 -19.51 5.42
N GLY A 80 -2.50 -18.34 5.47
CA GLY A 80 -3.36 -17.96 6.58
C GLY A 80 -4.83 -18.32 6.34
N GLU A 81 -5.68 -17.81 7.23
CA GLU A 81 -7.11 -18.14 7.27
C GLU A 81 -8.01 -17.07 6.62
N LEU A 82 -7.44 -15.99 6.06
CA LEU A 82 -8.22 -14.87 5.53
C LEU A 82 -9.15 -15.28 4.37
N ALA A 83 -8.73 -16.25 3.55
CA ALA A 83 -9.53 -16.73 2.42
C ALA A 83 -10.90 -17.28 2.86
N ALA A 84 -11.02 -17.80 4.08
CA ALA A 84 -12.28 -18.31 4.63
C ALA A 84 -13.35 -17.22 4.82
N VAL A 85 -12.93 -15.94 4.89
CA VAL A 85 -13.84 -14.79 4.99
C VAL A 85 -14.60 -14.55 3.68
N GLY A 86 -14.02 -14.95 2.53
CA GLY A 86 -14.67 -14.85 1.23
C GLY A 86 -14.81 -13.43 0.68
N ALA A 87 -13.97 -12.49 1.14
CA ALA A 87 -13.90 -11.12 0.61
C ALA A 87 -13.48 -11.13 -0.87
N LYS A 88 -14.09 -10.30 -1.72
CA LYS A 88 -13.87 -10.27 -3.18
C LYS A 88 -13.38 -8.91 -3.68
N PRO A 89 -12.07 -8.63 -3.62
CA PRO A 89 -11.53 -7.36 -4.08
C PRO A 89 -11.55 -7.21 -5.61
N ALA A 90 -11.61 -5.97 -6.08
CA ALA A 90 -11.42 -5.61 -7.48
C ALA A 90 -9.94 -5.80 -7.88
N LEU A 91 -9.70 -6.52 -8.99
CA LEU A 91 -8.36 -6.94 -9.41
C LEU A 91 -7.42 -5.81 -9.86
N LYS A 92 -7.96 -4.61 -10.13
CA LYS A 92 -7.19 -3.44 -10.60
C LYS A 92 -6.93 -2.41 -9.51
N SER A 93 -7.38 -2.70 -8.30
CA SER A 93 -7.35 -1.78 -7.18
C SER A 93 -6.28 -2.21 -6.19
N ASP A 94 -5.66 -1.23 -5.55
CA ASP A 94 -4.70 -1.47 -4.49
C ASP A 94 -5.38 -2.09 -3.26
N ILE A 95 -4.56 -2.72 -2.41
CA ILE A 95 -4.96 -3.20 -1.09
C ILE A 95 -4.14 -2.42 -0.07
N ALA A 96 -4.80 -1.87 0.95
CA ALA A 96 -4.13 -1.22 2.07
C ALA A 96 -4.28 -2.06 3.34
N VAL A 97 -3.28 -2.00 4.21
CA VAL A 97 -3.29 -2.69 5.49
C VAL A 97 -2.66 -1.79 6.55
N VAL A 98 -3.21 -1.84 7.75
CA VAL A 98 -2.75 -1.06 8.89
C VAL A 98 -2.89 -1.87 10.18
N ALA A 99 -2.03 -1.60 11.16
CA ALA A 99 -2.23 -2.10 12.51
C ALA A 99 -3.54 -1.54 13.10
N GLY A 100 -4.31 -2.40 13.78
CA GLY A 100 -5.51 -2.00 14.49
C GLY A 100 -5.23 -1.00 15.63
N PRO A 101 -6.24 -0.25 16.09
CA PRO A 101 -6.03 0.88 17.00
C PRO A 101 -5.71 0.52 18.45
N GLN A 102 -6.06 -0.69 18.94
CA GLN A 102 -5.93 -1.01 20.37
C GLN A 102 -5.30 -2.37 20.71
N ASP A 103 -5.40 -3.41 19.87
CA ASP A 103 -5.10 -4.78 20.32
C ASP A 103 -4.16 -5.58 19.39
N GLY A 104 -3.25 -4.96 18.65
CA GLY A 104 -2.22 -5.70 17.88
C GLY A 104 -2.74 -6.50 16.66
N GLY A 105 -4.05 -6.43 16.37
CA GLY A 105 -4.64 -6.94 15.15
C GLY A 105 -4.32 -6.10 13.90
N VAL A 106 -4.92 -6.44 12.77
CA VAL A 106 -4.79 -5.69 11.51
C VAL A 106 -6.14 -5.37 10.91
N GLN A 107 -6.19 -4.28 10.15
CA GLN A 107 -7.34 -3.95 9.31
C GLN A 107 -6.86 -3.78 7.88
N ILE A 108 -7.54 -4.48 6.97
CA ILE A 108 -7.27 -4.48 5.53
C ILE A 108 -8.40 -3.74 4.85
N PHE A 109 -8.05 -2.82 3.95
CA PHE A 109 -8.98 -2.05 3.15
C PHE A 109 -8.78 -2.39 1.67
N PHE A 110 -9.89 -2.55 0.97
CA PHE A 110 -9.90 -2.90 -0.44
C PHE A 110 -11.17 -2.38 -1.10
N GLN A 111 -11.11 -2.20 -2.42
CA GLN A 111 -12.32 -2.00 -3.20
C GLN A 111 -12.95 -3.36 -3.50
N HIS A 112 -14.23 -3.55 -3.15
CA HIS A 112 -14.98 -4.73 -3.56
C HIS A 112 -15.19 -4.73 -5.08
N VAL A 113 -15.42 -5.90 -5.69
CA VAL A 113 -15.66 -6.01 -7.14
C VAL A 113 -16.85 -5.18 -7.64
N ASP A 114 -17.81 -4.86 -6.76
CA ASP A 114 -18.97 -4.00 -7.08
C ASP A 114 -18.67 -2.49 -6.94
N GLY A 115 -17.50 -2.13 -6.43
CA GLY A 115 -16.96 -0.76 -6.45
C GLY A 115 -16.90 -0.05 -5.10
N GLU A 116 -17.61 -0.51 -4.06
CA GLU A 116 -17.50 0.08 -2.72
C GLU A 116 -16.17 -0.23 -2.04
N ILE A 117 -15.71 0.65 -1.14
CA ILE A 117 -14.61 0.34 -0.24
C ILE A 117 -15.13 -0.51 0.93
N GLN A 118 -14.50 -1.64 1.15
CA GLN A 118 -14.76 -2.52 2.29
C GLN A 118 -13.51 -2.67 3.16
N SER A 119 -13.72 -3.14 4.37
CA SER A 119 -12.63 -3.57 5.24
C SER A 119 -12.86 -4.94 5.84
N VAL A 120 -11.78 -5.63 6.14
CA VAL A 120 -11.77 -6.87 6.94
C VAL A 120 -10.75 -6.71 8.05
N GLN A 121 -11.09 -7.18 9.25
CA GLN A 121 -10.25 -7.04 10.43
C GLN A 121 -9.88 -8.42 10.98
N CYS A 122 -8.61 -8.56 11.37
CA CYS A 122 -8.13 -9.62 12.24
C CYS A 122 -7.93 -9.03 13.63
N ASP A 123 -8.48 -9.67 14.66
CA ASP A 123 -8.25 -9.27 16.05
C ASP A 123 -6.91 -9.81 16.60
N ALA A 124 -6.60 -9.45 17.84
CA ALA A 124 -5.39 -9.87 18.56
C ALA A 124 -5.23 -11.39 18.67
N THR A 125 -6.33 -12.14 18.57
CA THR A 125 -6.35 -13.59 18.72
C THR A 125 -6.12 -14.32 17.40
N GLY A 126 -6.00 -13.58 16.30
CA GLY A 126 -5.91 -14.13 14.95
C GLY A 126 -7.28 -14.41 14.31
N ALA A 127 -8.38 -13.97 14.93
CA ALA A 127 -9.71 -14.22 14.40
C ALA A 127 -10.13 -13.15 13.39
N TRP A 128 -10.51 -13.59 12.19
CA TRP A 128 -11.02 -12.72 11.14
C TRP A 128 -12.51 -12.45 11.29
N CYS A 129 -12.91 -11.19 11.15
CA CYS A 129 -14.31 -10.77 11.06
C CYS A 129 -14.85 -10.87 9.63
N SER A 130 -16.18 -10.87 9.48
CA SER A 130 -16.81 -10.68 8.16
C SER A 130 -16.49 -9.29 7.59
N PRO A 131 -16.46 -9.13 6.25
CA PRO A 131 -16.18 -7.84 5.64
C PRO A 131 -17.25 -6.80 6.04
N SER A 132 -16.80 -5.58 6.30
CA SER A 132 -17.66 -4.44 6.58
C SER A 132 -17.58 -3.44 5.44
N ILE A 133 -18.73 -2.90 5.05
CA ILE A 133 -18.81 -1.81 4.09
C ILE A 133 -18.48 -0.51 4.82
N LEU A 134 -17.53 0.28 4.30
CA LEU A 134 -17.27 1.63 4.80
C LEU A 134 -18.42 2.57 4.36
N PRO A 135 -18.55 3.80 4.90
CA PRO A 135 -19.60 4.71 4.47
C PRO A 135 -19.65 4.88 2.95
N PRO A 136 -20.81 5.22 2.39
CA PRO A 136 -20.95 5.45 0.96
C PRO A 136 -20.00 6.59 0.53
N VAL A 137 -18.97 6.19 -0.22
CA VAL A 137 -17.97 7.06 -0.85
C VAL A 137 -17.96 6.82 -2.36
N GLU A 138 -17.32 7.70 -3.11
CA GLU A 138 -17.20 7.61 -4.57
C GLU A 138 -15.75 7.32 -4.99
N PRO A 139 -15.24 6.09 -4.76
CA PRO A 139 -13.88 5.74 -5.14
C PRO A 139 -13.72 5.64 -6.66
N SER A 140 -12.52 5.92 -7.15
CA SER A 140 -12.11 5.59 -8.51
C SER A 140 -12.25 4.09 -8.80
N ALA A 141 -12.51 3.74 -10.07
CA ALA A 141 -12.68 2.34 -10.48
C ALA A 141 -11.38 1.50 -10.45
N ASP A 142 -10.23 2.16 -10.58
CA ASP A 142 -8.90 1.58 -10.39
C ASP A 142 -8.32 2.18 -9.11
N LEU A 143 -8.95 1.86 -7.96
CA LEU A 143 -8.70 2.56 -6.69
C LEU A 143 -7.24 2.42 -6.27
N SER A 144 -6.55 3.54 -6.07
CA SER A 144 -5.37 3.56 -5.22
C SER A 144 -5.80 3.87 -3.80
N ILE A 145 -5.28 3.12 -2.83
CA ILE A 145 -5.65 3.22 -1.41
C ILE A 145 -4.42 3.00 -0.54
N TYR A 146 -4.33 3.75 0.56
CA TYR A 146 -3.30 3.58 1.57
C TYR A 146 -3.87 3.87 2.95
N ALA A 147 -3.38 3.17 3.98
CA ALA A 147 -3.87 3.35 5.34
C ALA A 147 -2.70 3.55 6.31
N ILE A 148 -2.89 4.46 7.27
CA ILE A 148 -1.98 4.65 8.40
C ILE A 148 -2.79 4.68 9.69
N ASN A 149 -2.12 4.29 10.78
CA ASN A 149 -2.62 4.46 12.13
C ASN A 149 -1.70 5.45 12.82
N SER A 150 -2.27 6.57 13.25
CA SER A 150 -1.56 7.62 13.96
C SER A 150 -2.34 7.94 15.23
N ASP A 151 -1.69 7.85 16.38
CA ASP A 151 -2.30 8.11 17.69
C ASP A 151 -3.63 7.36 17.92
N ALA A 152 -3.67 6.07 17.53
CA ALA A 152 -4.83 5.18 17.60
C ALA A 152 -6.02 5.60 16.74
N VAL A 153 -5.80 6.48 15.75
CA VAL A 153 -6.77 6.87 14.73
C VAL A 153 -6.35 6.26 13.40
N ILE A 154 -7.29 5.60 12.72
CA ILE A 154 -7.06 5.09 11.37
C ILE A 154 -7.43 6.16 10.36
N HIS A 155 -6.48 6.44 9.47
CA HIS A 155 -6.63 7.30 8.30
C HIS A 155 -6.50 6.44 7.05
N VAL A 156 -7.49 6.49 6.17
CA VAL A 156 -7.51 5.76 4.90
C VAL A 156 -7.59 6.77 3.77
N PHE A 157 -6.51 6.87 3.01
CA PHE A 157 -6.41 7.75 1.84
C PHE A 157 -6.76 6.99 0.58
N TYR A 158 -7.57 7.58 -0.29
CA TYR A 158 -8.00 6.93 -1.50
C TYR A 158 -8.23 7.92 -2.65
N THR A 159 -8.09 7.44 -3.89
CA THR A 159 -8.45 8.21 -5.08
C THR A 159 -9.96 8.19 -5.33
N SER A 160 -10.56 9.37 -5.45
CA SER A 160 -11.99 9.56 -5.71
C SER A 160 -12.31 9.61 -7.22
N GLN A 161 -13.58 9.49 -7.59
CA GLN A 161 -14.06 9.61 -8.98
C GLN A 161 -13.81 11.00 -9.58
N ASP A 162 -13.65 12.03 -8.75
CA ASP A 162 -13.31 13.39 -9.18
C ASP A 162 -11.79 13.59 -9.41
N ASN A 163 -11.00 12.51 -9.37
CA ASN A 163 -9.54 12.46 -9.46
C ASN A 163 -8.79 13.20 -8.33
N SER A 164 -9.46 13.55 -7.24
CA SER A 164 -8.81 14.04 -6.03
C SER A 164 -8.46 12.90 -5.07
N ILE A 165 -7.71 13.23 -4.02
CA ILE A 165 -7.44 12.33 -2.91
C ILE A 165 -8.44 12.66 -1.81
N HIS A 166 -9.09 11.65 -1.28
CA HIS A 166 -9.94 11.73 -0.10
C HIS A 166 -9.29 10.98 1.06
N GLU A 167 -9.73 11.32 2.26
CA GLU A 167 -9.39 10.68 3.51
C GLU A 167 -10.67 10.24 4.23
N LEU A 168 -10.71 8.96 4.59
CA LEU A 168 -11.64 8.42 5.58
C LEU A 168 -10.94 8.33 6.92
N VAL A 169 -11.46 9.02 7.93
CA VAL A 169 -10.95 8.99 9.31
C VAL A 169 -11.93 8.26 10.21
N PHE A 170 -11.44 7.31 11.01
CA PHE A 170 -12.25 6.63 12.02
C PHE A 170 -12.04 7.23 13.41
N GLY A 171 -13.02 8.00 13.88
CA GLY A 171 -13.14 8.43 15.28
C GLY A 171 -14.19 7.62 16.03
N ASN A 172 -15.40 8.20 16.16
CA ASN A 172 -16.60 7.48 16.61
C ASN A 172 -17.42 6.92 15.44
N GLU A 173 -17.28 7.57 14.29
CA GLU A 173 -17.85 7.20 13.00
C GLU A 173 -16.81 7.52 11.93
N TRP A 174 -16.99 6.94 10.75
CA TRP A 174 -16.16 7.22 9.60
C TRP A 174 -16.57 8.56 8.97
N ILE A 175 -15.60 9.46 8.80
CA ILE A 175 -15.80 10.76 8.18
C ILE A 175 -14.97 10.80 6.89
N ASP A 176 -15.63 11.06 5.76
CA ASP A 176 -14.98 11.31 4.47
C ASP A 176 -14.69 12.80 4.32
N SER A 177 -13.46 13.12 3.91
CA SER A 177 -13.06 14.48 3.60
C SER A 177 -12.09 14.50 2.43
N LYS A 178 -12.20 15.55 1.62
CA LYS A 178 -11.32 15.74 0.48
C LYS A 178 -10.01 16.41 0.93
N ILE A 179 -8.87 15.88 0.47
CA ILE A 179 -7.57 16.54 0.66
C ILE A 179 -7.51 17.76 -0.28
N PRO A 180 -7.40 18.99 0.25
CA PRO A 180 -7.40 20.19 -0.55
C PRO A 180 -6.29 20.22 -1.60
N HIS A 181 -6.57 20.88 -2.73
CA HIS A 181 -5.61 21.10 -3.82
C HIS A 181 -5.11 19.84 -4.54
N THR A 182 -5.75 18.69 -4.27
CA THR A 182 -5.47 17.45 -4.99
C THR A 182 -6.37 17.27 -6.21
N GLU A 183 -7.25 18.22 -6.55
CA GLU A 183 -8.07 18.16 -7.76
C GLU A 183 -7.21 18.25 -9.03
N SER A 184 -7.47 17.37 -9.99
CA SER A 184 -6.78 17.39 -11.28
C SER A 184 -7.63 16.74 -12.36
N ALA A 185 -7.34 17.04 -13.62
CA ALA A 185 -7.88 16.27 -14.75
C ALA A 185 -7.21 14.89 -14.88
N LEU A 186 -6.04 14.72 -14.25
CA LEU A 186 -5.21 13.52 -14.37
C LEU A 186 -5.44 12.59 -13.17
N LYS A 187 -5.50 11.29 -13.47
CA LYS A 187 -5.62 10.23 -12.45
C LYS A 187 -4.37 10.19 -11.57
N LYS A 188 -4.59 9.91 -10.28
CA LYS A 188 -3.53 9.66 -9.30
C LYS A 188 -3.45 8.19 -8.97
N HIS A 189 -2.27 7.73 -8.61
CA HIS A 189 -2.02 6.33 -8.23
C HIS A 189 -0.79 6.23 -7.33
N ALA A 190 -0.48 5.02 -6.88
CA ALA A 190 0.64 4.73 -5.99
C ALA A 190 0.62 5.60 -4.71
N LEU A 191 -0.56 5.72 -4.11
CA LEU A 191 -0.74 6.45 -2.86
C LEU A 191 0.11 5.83 -1.76
N LYS A 192 0.79 6.69 -1.01
CA LYS A 192 1.46 6.34 0.24
C LYS A 192 1.28 7.48 1.23
N ALA A 193 1.23 7.16 2.51
CA ALA A 193 1.22 8.16 3.56
C ALA A 193 2.10 7.73 4.73
N VAL A 194 2.63 8.70 5.46
CA VAL A 194 3.34 8.47 6.72
C VAL A 194 2.95 9.55 7.74
N PRO A 195 2.85 9.20 9.03
CA PRO A 195 2.84 10.22 10.08
C PRO A 195 4.06 11.13 9.95
N TYR A 196 3.84 12.44 9.98
CA TYR A 196 4.88 13.44 9.77
C TYR A 196 4.58 14.71 10.58
N GLU A 197 5.50 15.06 11.48
CA GLU A 197 5.37 16.20 12.39
C GLU A 197 4.04 16.19 13.18
N ASP A 198 3.15 17.16 12.94
CA ASP A 198 1.84 17.32 13.59
C ASP A 198 0.67 16.82 12.71
N GLY A 199 0.96 16.00 11.69
CA GLY A 199 -0.04 15.39 10.82
C GLY A 199 0.53 14.24 10.02
N TYR A 200 0.31 14.26 8.71
CA TYR A 200 0.81 13.23 7.80
C TYR A 200 1.31 13.85 6.48
N LEU A 201 2.28 13.17 5.87
CA LEU A 201 2.77 13.45 4.53
C LEU A 201 2.17 12.41 3.59
N ILE A 202 1.45 12.86 2.57
CA ILE A 202 0.92 12.00 1.50
C ILE A 202 1.86 12.10 0.31
N GLN A 203 2.20 10.98 -0.32
CA GLN A 203 2.88 10.92 -1.61
C GLN A 203 1.95 10.24 -2.63
N PHE A 204 1.93 10.75 -3.85
CA PHE A 204 1.21 10.13 -4.95
C PHE A 204 1.90 10.38 -6.28
N ASN A 205 1.57 9.55 -7.25
CA ASN A 205 2.04 9.69 -8.62
C ASN A 205 0.89 10.15 -9.52
N GLN A 206 1.23 10.85 -10.60
CA GLN A 206 0.29 11.30 -11.62
C GLN A 206 0.96 11.17 -13.00
N PHE A 207 0.27 10.55 -13.96
CA PHE A 207 0.77 10.48 -15.34
C PHE A 207 0.48 11.76 -16.11
N ASN A 208 1.52 12.31 -16.76
CA ASN A 208 1.42 13.44 -17.67
C ASN A 208 2.05 13.07 -19.02
N ASP A 209 1.23 12.54 -19.93
CA ASP A 209 1.53 12.03 -21.28
C ASP A 209 2.67 10.99 -21.37
N VAL A 210 3.90 11.41 -21.10
CA VAL A 210 5.14 10.64 -21.24
C VAL A 210 5.87 10.42 -19.91
N ASP A 211 5.61 11.26 -18.91
CA ASP A 211 6.29 11.23 -17.62
C ASP A 211 5.32 10.86 -16.51
N GLU A 212 5.84 10.21 -15.48
CA GLU A 212 5.13 9.99 -14.22
C GLU A 212 5.68 10.97 -13.19
N GLU A 213 4.86 11.94 -12.79
CA GLU A 213 5.22 12.98 -11.84
C GLU A 213 4.91 12.51 -10.42
N VAL A 214 5.83 12.78 -9.49
CA VAL A 214 5.70 12.42 -8.08
C VAL A 214 5.44 13.68 -7.27
N TYR A 215 4.35 13.67 -6.52
CA TYR A 215 3.91 14.78 -5.69
C TYR A 215 3.87 14.38 -4.22
N THR A 216 4.02 15.36 -3.34
CA THR A 216 3.70 15.24 -1.92
C THR A 216 2.67 16.26 -1.50
N VAL A 217 1.88 15.93 -0.47
CA VAL A 217 0.96 16.85 0.21
C VAL A 217 1.30 16.87 1.69
N TYR A 218 1.51 18.07 2.24
CA TYR A 218 1.63 18.31 3.68
C TYR A 218 1.00 19.66 4.01
N LYS A 219 0.11 19.70 5.00
CA LYS A 219 -0.62 20.93 5.39
C LYS A 219 -1.24 21.67 4.20
N GLU A 220 -1.91 20.90 3.33
CA GLU A 220 -2.58 21.39 2.12
C GLU A 220 -1.63 21.94 1.02
N GLU A 221 -0.32 21.93 1.25
CA GLU A 221 0.67 22.31 0.24
C GLU A 221 1.02 21.11 -0.63
N VAL A 222 0.78 21.24 -1.94
CA VAL A 222 1.12 20.22 -2.93
C VAL A 222 2.43 20.59 -3.62
N THR A 223 3.43 19.71 -3.50
CA THR A 223 4.78 19.94 -3.99
C THR A 223 5.17 18.89 -5.02
N LEU A 224 5.62 19.33 -6.20
CA LEU A 224 6.25 18.44 -7.19
C LEU A 224 7.64 18.05 -6.71
N VAL A 225 7.84 16.77 -6.42
CA VAL A 225 9.11 16.23 -5.91
C VAL A 225 10.04 15.83 -7.04
N GLY A 226 9.48 15.32 -8.15
CA GLY A 226 10.27 14.88 -9.30
C GLY A 226 9.44 14.16 -10.34
N LYS A 227 10.13 13.55 -11.31
CA LYS A 227 9.52 12.81 -12.41
C LYS A 227 10.26 11.53 -12.70
N TYR A 228 9.52 10.49 -13.05
CA TYR A 228 10.01 9.28 -13.68
C TYR A 228 9.93 9.43 -15.19
N HIS A 229 11.08 9.26 -15.86
CA HIS A 229 11.18 9.15 -17.31
C HIS A 229 12.00 7.90 -17.63
N ASP A 230 11.44 6.96 -18.40
CA ASP A 230 12.08 5.67 -18.73
C ASP A 230 12.62 4.91 -17.50
N GLY A 231 11.88 4.96 -16.38
CA GLY A 231 12.26 4.32 -15.12
C GLY A 231 13.43 5.00 -14.39
N VAL A 232 13.81 6.21 -14.78
CA VAL A 232 14.81 7.04 -14.10
C VAL A 232 14.09 8.18 -13.39
N PHE A 233 14.27 8.26 -12.07
CA PHE A 233 13.75 9.37 -11.29
C PHE A 233 14.67 10.60 -11.42
N THR A 234 14.09 11.75 -11.74
CA THR A 234 14.74 13.06 -11.75
C THR A 234 14.07 13.96 -10.74
N LYS A 235 14.83 14.39 -9.72
CA LYS A 235 14.34 15.31 -8.68
C LYS A 235 14.05 16.70 -9.26
N HIS A 236 12.96 17.31 -8.82
CA HIS A 236 12.61 18.69 -9.16
C HIS A 236 13.48 19.69 -8.38
N ARG A 237 13.81 20.84 -8.99
CA ARG A 237 14.76 21.81 -8.42
C ARG A 237 14.27 22.42 -7.11
N ASP A 238 12.97 22.65 -6.99
CA ASP A 238 12.37 23.26 -5.81
C ASP A 238 12.06 22.26 -4.69
N ALA A 239 12.46 21.00 -4.83
CA ALA A 239 12.35 19.99 -3.77
C ALA A 239 13.50 20.10 -2.73
N GLU A 240 14.07 21.30 -2.54
CA GLU A 240 15.05 21.61 -1.51
C GLU A 240 14.40 21.41 -0.13
N GLY A 241 14.95 20.49 0.68
CA GLY A 241 14.31 19.95 1.90
C GLY A 241 14.09 18.45 1.85
N PHE A 242 14.19 17.83 0.67
CA PHE A 242 13.98 16.40 0.46
C PHE A 242 15.26 15.69 -0.03
N ASN A 243 16.44 15.93 0.56
CA ASN A 243 17.62 15.00 0.54
C ASN A 243 18.84 15.46 1.37
N GLU A 244 19.48 14.43 1.96
CA GLU A 244 20.84 14.21 2.51
C GLU A 244 21.33 14.81 3.85
N GLU A 245 21.09 16.06 4.22
CA GLU A 245 21.60 16.57 5.53
C GLU A 245 20.63 17.54 6.21
N GLY A 246 19.74 17.00 7.06
CA GLY A 246 18.95 17.77 8.03
C GLY A 246 17.52 18.09 7.58
N ALA A 247 16.55 17.57 8.35
CA ALA A 247 15.09 17.52 8.12
C ALA A 247 14.69 16.55 6.99
N LYS A 248 14.27 15.33 7.37
CA LYS A 248 13.85 14.26 6.47
C LYS A 248 12.33 14.27 6.30
N PRO A 249 11.79 14.61 5.12
CA PRO A 249 10.69 13.88 4.56
C PRO A 249 11.32 12.79 3.69
N VAL A 250 11.17 11.54 4.11
CA VAL A 250 11.50 10.39 3.29
C VAL A 250 10.66 10.54 2.02
N ILE A 251 11.28 10.78 0.86
CA ILE A 251 10.62 10.35 -0.39
C ILE A 251 10.33 8.88 -0.12
N LEU A 252 9.06 8.50 -0.07
CA LEU A 252 8.66 7.13 0.27
C LEU A 252 9.23 6.25 -0.84
N ASN A 253 10.41 5.70 -0.54
CA ASN A 253 11.51 5.50 -1.47
C ASN A 253 11.02 4.89 -2.78
N PRO A 254 11.12 5.59 -3.93
CA PRO A 254 10.31 5.20 -5.06
C PRO A 254 11.00 4.12 -5.91
N SER A 255 12.26 3.74 -5.68
CA SER A 255 12.89 2.61 -6.37
C SER A 255 14.20 2.11 -5.71
N ILE A 256 14.13 1.07 -4.89
CA ILE A 256 15.20 0.05 -4.84
C ILE A 256 14.58 -1.23 -5.41
N ILE A 257 14.29 -1.21 -6.72
CA ILE A 257 14.17 -2.45 -7.47
C ILE A 257 15.57 -2.68 -8.05
N PRO A 258 16.38 -3.62 -7.52
CA PRO A 258 17.53 -4.08 -8.27
C PRO A 258 17.00 -4.58 -9.61
N ARG A 259 17.42 -3.94 -10.71
CA ARG A 259 17.06 -4.34 -12.07
C ARG A 259 17.32 -5.83 -12.20
N ILE A 260 16.26 -6.65 -12.16
CA ILE A 260 16.33 -8.03 -12.64
C ILE A 260 16.55 -7.88 -14.13
N LYS A 261 17.81 -7.98 -14.57
CA LYS A 261 18.11 -8.19 -15.99
C LYS A 261 17.31 -9.43 -16.39
N LYS A 262 16.33 -9.26 -17.29
CA LYS A 262 15.76 -10.41 -17.99
C LYS A 262 16.92 -11.17 -18.66
N PRO A 263 16.94 -12.51 -18.59
CA PRO A 263 17.86 -13.29 -19.41
C PRO A 263 17.65 -13.01 -20.90
#